data_AF-A0A9Q0E419-F1
#
_entry.id   AF-A0A9Q0E419-F1
#
_cell.length_a   1.000
_cell.length_b   1.000
_cell.length_c   1.000
_cell.angle_alpha   90.00
_cell.angle_beta   90.00
_cell.angle_gamma   90.00
#
_symmetry.space_group_name_H-M   'P 1'
#
loop_
_entity.id
_entity.type
_entity.pdbx_description
1 polymer ?
#
loop_
_entity_poly.entity_id
_entity_poly.type
_entity_poly.pdbx_seq_one_letter_code
_entity_poly.pdbx_strand_id
1 'polypeptide(L)'
;MVWNLMPYTTKDFSIRSLADRISDLNHLLFLYPDRPKDEVFSKYYSPLLCESPADRSDSMLDGDGDFDLDDTMDVARHVEELLRRPMDSQWSGQHRSAPDWSLDWRGL
;
A
#
# COMPACT_ATOMS: atom_id res chain seq x y z
N MET A 1 9.11 30.65 4.31
CA MET A 1 8.21 30.03 5.31
C MET A 1 8.08 28.56 4.96
N VAL A 2 8.21 27.64 5.91
CA VAL A 2 8.08 26.19 5.66
C VAL A 2 6.63 25.78 5.94
N TRP A 3 6.02 25.02 5.03
CA TRP A 3 4.66 24.51 5.16
C TRP A 3 4.71 23.04 5.59
N ASN A 4 4.27 22.76 6.82
CA ASN A 4 4.17 21.40 7.33
C ASN A 4 2.71 20.95 7.21
N LEU A 5 2.48 19.93 6.38
CA LEU A 5 1.17 19.29 6.23
C LEU A 5 0.96 18.25 7.33
N MET A 6 -0.31 17.90 7.56
CA MET A 6 -0.64 16.73 8.36
C MET A 6 -0.09 15.47 7.68
N PRO A 7 0.43 14.49 8.43
CA PRO A 7 0.89 13.22 7.85
C PRO A 7 -0.25 12.50 7.12
N TYR A 8 0.06 11.95 5.94
CA TYR A 8 -0.86 11.07 5.24
C TYR A 8 -0.91 9.70 5.91
N THR A 9 -2.13 9.19 6.11
CA THR A 9 -2.38 7.87 6.70
C THR A 9 -2.71 6.84 5.62
N THR A 10 -2.73 5.56 5.98
CA THR A 10 -3.11 4.47 5.05
C THR A 10 -4.46 4.69 4.38
N LYS A 11 -5.43 5.29 5.11
CA LYS A 11 -6.77 5.59 4.58
C LYS A 11 -6.71 6.62 3.45
N ASP A 12 -5.79 7.58 3.52
CA ASP A 12 -5.63 8.60 2.49
C ASP A 12 -5.17 7.99 1.17
N PHE A 13 -4.30 6.97 1.24
CA PHE A 13 -3.78 6.22 0.09
C PHE A 13 -4.80 5.27 -0.53
N SER A 14 -5.81 4.82 0.24
CA SER A 14 -6.95 4.07 -0.32
C SER A 14 -7.87 4.95 -1.17
N ILE A 15 -7.90 6.27 -0.91
CA ILE A 15 -8.77 7.22 -1.62
C ILE A 15 -8.07 7.80 -2.85
N ARG A 16 -6.79 8.20 -2.71
CA ARG A 16 -5.95 8.67 -3.81
C ARG A 16 -4.50 8.29 -3.59
N SER A 17 -3.79 7.95 -4.65
CA SER A 17 -2.39 7.57 -4.56
C SER A 17 -1.53 8.71 -4.01
N LEU A 18 -0.35 8.37 -3.48
CA LEU A 18 0.62 9.38 -3.04
C LEU A 18 0.97 10.37 -4.17
N ALA A 19 1.11 9.88 -5.40
CA ALA A 19 1.45 10.73 -6.54
C ALA A 19 0.35 11.75 -6.85
N ASP A 20 -0.92 11.35 -6.76
CA ASP A 20 -2.05 12.28 -6.97
C ASP A 20 -2.17 13.29 -5.83
N ARG A 21 -1.85 12.90 -4.59
CA ARG A 21 -1.79 13.85 -3.48
C ARG A 21 -0.67 14.87 -3.67
N ILE A 22 0.48 14.44 -4.20
CA ILE A 22 1.61 15.30 -4.52
C ILE A 22 1.29 16.22 -5.71
N SER A 23 0.54 15.73 -6.71
CA SER A 23 0.11 16.54 -7.86
C SER A 23 -0.81 17.69 -7.44
N ASP A 24 -1.76 17.45 -6.52
CA ASP A 24 -2.69 18.45 -5.97
C ASP A 24 -1.98 19.64 -5.28
N LEU A 25 -0.75 19.44 -4.81
CA LEU A 25 0.05 20.49 -4.17
C LEU A 25 0.68 21.40 -5.24
N ASN A 26 -0.08 22.39 -5.69
CA ASN A 26 0.36 23.35 -6.72
C ASN A 26 1.58 24.18 -6.32
N HIS A 27 1.81 24.37 -5.02
CA HIS A 27 2.97 25.10 -4.49
C HIS A 27 4.24 24.23 -4.38
N LEU A 28 4.10 22.90 -4.49
CA LEU A 28 5.22 21.97 -4.49
C LEU A 28 5.68 21.73 -5.92
N LEU A 29 6.70 22.47 -6.34
CA LEU A 29 7.25 22.41 -7.69
C LEU A 29 8.52 21.55 -7.77
N PHE A 30 9.33 21.56 -6.71
CA PHE A 30 10.59 20.84 -6.62
C PHE A 30 10.61 19.95 -5.38
N LEU A 31 11.19 18.77 -5.55
CA LEU A 31 11.48 17.78 -4.54
C LEU A 31 12.95 17.87 -4.18
N TYR A 32 13.26 17.59 -2.92
CA TYR A 32 14.65 17.55 -2.48
C TYR A 32 15.47 16.51 -3.28
N PRO A 33 16.71 16.83 -3.69
CA PRO A 33 17.41 18.10 -3.45
C PRO A 33 17.03 19.25 -4.40
N ASP A 34 16.72 19.00 -5.67
CA ASP A 34 16.32 20.05 -6.64
C ASP A 34 15.69 19.42 -7.90
N ARG A 35 14.76 18.46 -7.70
CA ARG A 35 14.14 17.70 -8.79
C ARG A 35 12.73 18.19 -9.05
N PRO A 36 12.35 18.54 -10.29
CA PRO A 36 10.98 18.96 -10.57
C PRO A 36 10.00 17.82 -10.26
N LYS A 37 8.88 18.18 -9.62
CA LYS A 37 7.86 17.23 -9.15
C LYS A 37 7.40 16.29 -10.27
N ASP A 38 7.09 16.85 -11.42
CA ASP A 38 6.54 16.10 -12.55
C ASP A 38 7.57 15.17 -13.18
N GLU A 39 8.87 15.46 -13.15
CA GLU A 39 9.88 14.52 -13.65
C GLU A 39 9.90 13.23 -12.82
N VAL A 40 9.71 13.33 -11.50
CA VAL A 40 9.75 12.19 -10.58
C VAL A 40 8.41 11.46 -10.50
N PHE A 41 7.30 12.20 -10.43
CA PHE A 41 5.98 11.63 -10.17
C PHE A 41 5.05 11.56 -11.38
N SER A 42 5.39 12.13 -12.54
CA SER A 42 4.51 12.09 -13.73
C SER A 42 4.07 10.70 -14.12
N LYS A 43 4.97 9.71 -14.01
CA LYS A 43 4.69 8.31 -14.31
C LYS A 43 3.63 7.67 -13.40
N TYR A 44 3.47 8.22 -12.20
CA TYR A 44 2.59 7.68 -11.17
C TYR A 44 1.29 8.46 -11.02
N TYR A 45 1.15 9.59 -11.71
CA TYR A 45 -0.14 10.26 -11.79
C TYR A 45 -1.13 9.31 -12.43
N SER A 46 -2.26 9.08 -11.76
CA SER A 46 -3.34 8.35 -12.40
C SER A 46 -3.69 9.14 -13.66
N PRO A 47 -3.53 8.56 -14.87
CA PRO A 47 -4.02 9.20 -16.07
C PRO A 47 -5.49 9.51 -15.79
N LEU A 48 -5.92 10.72 -16.14
CA LEU A 48 -7.31 11.13 -15.94
C LEU A 48 -8.18 10.13 -16.71
N LEU A 49 -8.64 9.06 -16.03
CA LEU A 49 -9.61 8.10 -16.52
C LEU A 49 -10.99 8.79 -16.51
N CYS A 50 -11.06 9.96 -17.14
CA CYS A 50 -12.31 10.54 -17.59
C CYS A 50 -12.76 9.89 -18.91
N GLU A 51 -11.99 8.95 -19.47
CA GLU A 51 -12.43 8.12 -20.58
C GLU A 51 -12.26 6.65 -20.21
N SER A 52 -13.40 6.05 -19.88
CA SER A 52 -13.59 4.63 -19.67
C SER A 52 -13.01 3.81 -20.82
N PRO A 53 -12.15 2.80 -20.57
CA PRO A 53 -11.91 1.73 -21.52
C PRO A 53 -12.82 0.52 -21.22
N ALA A 54 -14.06 0.72 -20.79
CA ALA A 54 -15.06 -0.35 -20.69
C ALA A 54 -15.61 -0.83 -22.05
N ASP A 55 -14.83 -0.72 -23.13
CA ASP A 55 -15.23 -1.13 -24.48
C ASP A 55 -14.17 -2.00 -25.19
N ARG A 56 -13.32 -2.71 -24.44
CA ARG A 56 -12.40 -3.70 -25.04
C ARG A 56 -12.35 -5.04 -24.32
N SER A 57 -13.51 -5.58 -23.99
CA SER A 57 -13.62 -7.01 -23.64
C SER A 57 -14.89 -7.64 -24.23
N ASP A 58 -15.22 -7.29 -25.48
CA ASP A 58 -15.87 -8.23 -26.39
C ASP A 58 -14.76 -9.10 -26.99
N SER A 59 -14.52 -10.27 -26.38
CA SER A 59 -14.08 -11.52 -27.02
C SER A 59 -13.39 -12.46 -26.02
N MET A 60 -13.87 -13.71 -26.01
CA MET A 60 -13.16 -14.93 -25.61
C MET A 60 -12.93 -15.17 -24.12
N LEU A 61 -13.97 -15.67 -23.44
CA LEU A 61 -13.83 -16.82 -22.55
C LEU A 61 -15.02 -17.78 -22.78
N ASP A 62 -15.15 -18.26 -24.02
CA ASP A 62 -15.64 -19.61 -24.26
C ASP A 62 -14.48 -20.55 -23.94
N GLY A 63 -14.68 -21.46 -23.00
CA GLY A 63 -13.64 -22.37 -22.54
C GLY A 63 -14.04 -22.95 -21.20
N ASP A 64 -14.92 -23.93 -21.25
CA ASP A 64 -15.08 -25.14 -20.42
C ASP A 64 -13.90 -25.57 -19.52
N GLY A 65 -13.33 -24.64 -18.75
CA GLY A 65 -12.46 -24.90 -17.63
C GLY A 65 -13.30 -24.96 -16.37
N ASP A 66 -13.65 -26.18 -15.96
CA ASP A 66 -14.22 -26.48 -14.64
C ASP A 66 -13.34 -25.82 -13.58
N PHE A 67 -13.82 -24.71 -13.00
CA PHE A 67 -13.15 -24.05 -11.89
C PHE A 67 -13.53 -24.84 -10.64
N ASP A 68 -12.67 -25.79 -10.25
CA ASP A 68 -12.83 -26.58 -9.03
C ASP A 68 -12.87 -25.65 -7.80
N LEU A 69 -14.08 -25.24 -7.44
CA LEU A 69 -14.34 -24.33 -6.31
C LEU A 69 -13.90 -24.96 -4.97
N ASP A 70 -13.77 -26.29 -4.91
CA ASP A 70 -13.38 -27.08 -3.74
C ASP A 70 -11.91 -26.87 -3.36
N ASP A 71 -10.99 -26.89 -4.35
CA ASP A 71 -9.55 -26.64 -4.15
C ASP A 71 -9.28 -25.21 -3.61
N THR A 72 -10.05 -24.23 -4.07
CA THR A 72 -9.94 -22.83 -3.57
C THR A 72 -10.39 -22.71 -2.12
N MET A 73 -11.45 -23.43 -1.72
CA MET A 73 -11.98 -23.38 -0.37
C MET A 73 -11.04 -24.02 0.66
N ASP A 74 -10.28 -25.05 0.29
CA ASP A 74 -9.30 -25.70 1.19
C ASP A 74 -8.13 -24.77 1.55
N VAL A 75 -7.66 -23.98 0.58
CA VAL A 75 -6.62 -22.96 0.83
C VAL A 75 -7.14 -21.88 1.78
N ALA A 76 -8.37 -21.41 1.57
CA ALA A 76 -9.00 -20.41 2.43
C ALA A 76 -9.14 -20.91 3.88
N ARG A 77 -9.57 -22.16 4.06
CA ARG A 77 -9.69 -22.79 5.39
C ARG A 77 -8.34 -22.94 6.08
N HIS A 78 -7.29 -23.27 5.34
CA HIS A 78 -5.93 -23.38 5.90
C HIS A 78 -5.41 -22.03 6.43
N VAL A 79 -5.70 -20.93 5.73
CA VAL A 79 -5.32 -19.58 6.16
C VAL A 79 -6.11 -19.15 7.41
N GLU A 80 -7.41 -19.45 7.47
CA GLU A 80 -8.21 -19.16 8.66
C GLU A 80 -7.75 -19.97 9.88
N GLU A 81 -7.37 -21.24 9.71
CA GLU A 81 -6.77 -22.05 10.78
C GLU A 81 -5.47 -21.42 11.28
N LEU A 82 -4.60 -20.95 10.39
CA LEU A 82 -3.35 -20.26 10.75
C LEU A 82 -3.60 -18.96 11.52
N LEU A 83 -4.58 -18.16 11.12
CA LEU A 83 -4.94 -16.89 11.77
C LEU A 83 -5.65 -17.11 13.12
N ARG A 84 -6.34 -18.24 13.29
CA ARG A 84 -7.03 -18.59 14.54
C ARG A 84 -6.09 -19.14 15.60
N ARG A 85 -4.84 -19.48 15.25
CA ARG A 85 -3.80 -19.82 16.23
C ARG A 85 -3.54 -18.59 17.09
N PRO A 86 -3.70 -18.67 18.42
CA PRO A 86 -3.39 -17.55 19.29
C PRO A 86 -1.93 -17.13 19.07
N MET A 87 -1.70 -15.89 18.62
CA MET A 87 -0.37 -15.27 18.57
C MET A 87 0.34 -15.33 19.94
N ASP A 88 -0.42 -15.51 21.02
CA ASP A 88 0.03 -15.54 22.41
C ASP A 88 0.85 -16.79 22.80
N SER A 89 0.78 -17.89 22.05
CA SER A 89 1.53 -19.10 22.39
C SER A 89 3.00 -19.06 21.95
N GLN A 90 3.37 -18.16 21.04
CA GLN A 90 4.76 -18.05 20.56
C GLN A 90 5.57 -16.97 21.28
N TRP A 91 4.93 -16.00 21.96
CA TRP A 91 5.62 -14.91 22.66
C TRP A 91 5.64 -15.03 24.19
N SER A 92 4.92 -15.97 24.78
CA SER A 92 4.91 -16.18 26.24
C SER A 92 6.18 -16.82 26.82
N GLY A 93 7.18 -17.15 25.99
CA GLY A 93 8.47 -17.73 26.41
C GLY A 93 9.68 -16.79 26.44
N GLN A 94 9.59 -15.56 25.88
CA GLN A 94 10.76 -14.70 25.71
C GLN A 94 10.74 -13.46 26.63
N HIS A 95 10.48 -13.65 27.93
CA HIS A 95 10.74 -12.61 28.93
C HIS A 95 12.23 -12.53 29.31
N ARG A 96 13.11 -12.26 28.35
CA ARG A 96 14.49 -11.81 28.61
C ARG A 96 14.98 -10.85 27.52
N SER A 97 15.06 -9.58 27.91
CA SER A 97 15.85 -8.49 27.32
C SER A 97 15.58 -8.14 25.85
N ALA A 98 14.64 -7.22 25.63
CA ALA A 98 14.69 -6.37 24.44
C ALA A 98 15.88 -5.39 24.55
N PRO A 99 16.65 -5.15 23.47
CA PRO A 99 17.70 -4.14 23.48
C PRO A 99 17.04 -2.75 23.50
N ASP A 100 17.37 -1.96 24.53
CA ASP A 100 16.89 -0.59 24.70
C ASP A 100 17.55 0.34 23.67
N TRP A 101 16.85 0.58 22.57
CA TRP A 101 17.23 1.59 21.57
C TRP A 101 16.95 3.03 22.04
N SER A 102 16.42 3.21 23.26
CA SER A 102 15.95 4.49 23.78
C SER A 102 17.08 5.50 24.07
N LEU A 103 18.32 5.03 24.20
CA LEU A 103 19.47 5.89 24.54
C LEU A 103 20.26 6.44 23.34
N ASP A 104 19.97 5.99 22.10
CA ASP A 104 20.77 6.34 20.91
C ASP A 104 20.55 7.80 20.44
N TRP A 105 19.40 8.41 20.76
CA TRP A 105 19.00 9.73 20.24
C TRP A 105 19.44 10.94 21.07
N ARG A 106 20.13 10.75 22.21
CA ARG A 106 20.47 11.87 23.13
C ARG A 106 21.89 12.42 22.97
N GLY A 107 22.60 12.05 21.90
CA GLY A 107 24.05 12.32 21.77
C GLY A 107 24.54 12.86 20.42
N LEU A 108 23.67 13.41 19.57
CA LEU A 108 24.07 14.14 18.35
C LEU A 108 23.56 15.57 18.37
#